data_AF-A0A2N8ZA57-F1
#
_entry.id   AF-A0A2N8ZA57-F1
#
_cell.length_a   1.000
_cell.length_b   1.000
_cell.length_c   1.000
_cell.angle_alpha   90.00
_cell.angle_beta   90.00
_cell.angle_gamma   90.00
#
_symmetry.space_group_name_H-M   'P 1'
#
loop_
_entity.id
_entity.type
_entity.pdbx_description
1 polymer ?
#
loop_
_entity_poly.entity_id
_entity_poly.type
_entity_poly.pdbx_seq_one_letter_code
_entity_poly.pdbx_strand_id
1 'polypeptide(L)'
;MTSFGKIIALVLAASTLGGCSAYNMAKAAKLQSDYNLLTGQNEAIFNSDNGNQYMIPAAHDERHPKMLVCSQINGLFVEVTEDDLREVANEFLTKNKPGLEAGAGEEQSAVANQKICWEFEINQPQPIGAYLDEETGEVVVVGQSN
;
A
#
# COMPACT_ATOMS: atom_id res chain seq x y z
N MET A 1 71.71 -0.42 -11.42
CA MET A 1 70.96 0.58 -10.63
C MET A 1 69.97 1.26 -11.57
N THR A 2 68.71 0.83 -11.59
CA THR A 2 67.61 1.60 -12.22
C THR A 2 66.27 1.05 -11.75
N SER A 3 65.67 1.82 -10.83
CA SER A 3 64.25 2.07 -10.59
C SER A 3 63.26 0.90 -10.42
N PHE A 4 62.89 0.66 -9.17
CA PHE A 4 61.60 0.09 -8.76
C PHE A 4 60.48 1.10 -9.10
N GLY A 5 59.77 0.88 -10.21
CA GLY A 5 58.55 1.60 -10.54
C GLY A 5 57.32 0.95 -9.90
N LYS A 6 56.95 1.38 -8.69
CA LYS A 6 55.65 1.11 -8.09
C LYS A 6 54.56 1.76 -8.95
N ILE A 7 53.67 0.98 -9.54
CA ILE A 7 52.33 1.46 -9.93
C ILE A 7 51.32 0.50 -9.33
N ILE A 8 50.97 0.77 -8.07
CA ILE A 8 49.76 0.23 -7.43
C ILE A 8 48.61 1.02 -8.07
N ALA A 9 47.95 0.42 -9.05
CA ALA A 9 46.69 0.94 -9.59
C ALA A 9 45.60 0.75 -8.53
N LEU A 10 45.37 1.82 -7.76
CA LEU A 10 44.34 1.90 -6.73
C LEU A 10 42.97 1.89 -7.43
N VAL A 11 42.29 0.75 -7.42
CA VAL A 11 40.88 0.63 -7.81
C VAL A 11 40.05 1.29 -6.71
N LEU A 12 39.68 2.56 -6.88
CA LEU A 12 38.68 3.23 -6.04
C LEU A 12 37.75 4.07 -6.93
N ALA A 13 36.82 3.38 -7.58
CA ALA A 13 35.66 4.01 -8.21
C ALA A 13 34.46 3.06 -8.14
N ALA A 14 34.02 2.71 -6.93
CA ALA A 14 32.80 1.93 -6.72
C ALA A 14 32.17 2.25 -5.37
N SER A 15 31.72 3.49 -5.16
CA SER A 15 31.02 3.85 -3.91
C SER A 15 29.83 4.80 -4.07
N THR A 16 29.25 4.93 -5.27
CA THR A 16 28.10 5.84 -5.47
C THR A 16 26.85 5.20 -6.06
N LEU A 17 26.86 3.90 -6.41
CA LEU A 17 25.70 3.22 -7.02
C LEU A 17 24.82 2.41 -6.05
N GLY A 18 25.14 2.39 -4.75
CA GLY A 18 24.46 1.51 -3.78
C GLY A 18 23.25 2.10 -3.06
N GLY A 19 23.03 3.42 -3.08
CA GLY A 19 22.04 4.07 -2.22
C GLY A 19 20.59 3.81 -2.63
N CYS A 20 20.25 4.06 -3.90
CA CYS A 20 18.87 3.92 -4.38
C CYS A 20 18.44 2.45 -4.51
N SER A 21 19.35 1.56 -4.89
CA SER A 21 19.06 0.14 -5.06
C SER A 21 18.84 -0.55 -3.71
N ALA A 22 19.66 -0.26 -2.70
CA ALA A 22 19.50 -0.83 -1.37
C ALA A 22 18.21 -0.34 -0.67
N TYR A 23 17.85 0.94 -0.82
CA TYR A 23 16.63 1.51 -0.22
C TYR A 23 15.36 0.84 -0.77
N ASN A 24 15.26 0.70 -2.09
CA ASN A 24 14.11 0.04 -2.72
C ASN A 24 14.05 -1.45 -2.39
N MET A 25 15.20 -2.13 -2.29
CA MET A 25 15.27 -3.53 -1.87
C MET A 25 14.80 -3.72 -0.41
N ALA A 26 15.18 -2.83 0.51
CA ALA A 26 14.74 -2.90 1.89
C ALA A 26 13.22 -2.73 2.03
N LYS A 27 12.65 -1.76 1.30
CA LYS A 27 11.21 -1.53 1.25
C LYS A 27 10.48 -2.75 0.64
N ALA A 28 11.08 -3.45 -0.32
CA ALA A 28 10.50 -4.63 -0.96
C ALA A 28 10.49 -5.84 -0.04
N ALA A 29 11.60 -6.06 0.67
CA ALA A 29 11.67 -7.08 1.70
C ALA A 29 10.64 -6.84 2.81
N LYS A 30 10.43 -5.57 3.20
CA LYS A 30 9.39 -5.21 4.18
C LYS A 30 8.00 -5.58 3.69
N LEU A 31 7.59 -5.14 2.49
CA LEU A 31 6.26 -5.48 1.96
C LEU A 31 6.05 -6.98 1.80
N GLN A 32 7.09 -7.73 1.41
CA GLN A 32 7.03 -9.18 1.33
C GLN A 32 6.94 -9.86 2.72
N SER A 33 7.46 -9.22 3.76
CA SER A 33 7.33 -9.67 5.15
C SER A 33 5.96 -9.32 5.74
N ASP A 34 5.36 -8.22 5.30
CA ASP A 34 4.11 -7.69 5.85
C ASP A 34 2.89 -8.26 5.12
N TYR A 35 3.03 -8.61 3.84
CA TYR A 35 1.94 -9.08 2.97
C TYR A 35 2.30 -10.37 2.23
N ASN A 36 1.27 -11.19 2.01
CA ASN A 36 1.39 -12.38 1.20
C ASN A 36 1.40 -12.04 -0.30
N LEU A 37 2.54 -11.57 -0.79
CA LEU A 37 2.75 -11.19 -2.19
C LEU A 37 3.02 -12.40 -3.11
N LEU A 38 3.26 -13.59 -2.53
CA LEU A 38 3.70 -14.79 -3.25
C LEU A 38 2.59 -15.82 -3.48
N THR A 39 1.45 -15.74 -2.80
CA THR A 39 0.28 -16.58 -3.13
C THR A 39 -0.23 -16.21 -4.51
N GLY A 40 -0.10 -17.17 -5.43
CA GLY A 40 0.00 -16.92 -6.86
C GLY A 40 -1.19 -16.16 -7.42
N GLN A 41 -0.89 -15.05 -8.10
CA GLN A 41 -1.58 -14.31 -9.18
C GLN A 41 -3.12 -14.17 -9.22
N ASN A 42 -3.91 -14.88 -8.42
CA ASN A 42 -5.37 -14.95 -8.44
C ASN A 42 -5.99 -14.73 -7.05
N GLU A 43 -5.33 -15.14 -5.95
CA GLU A 43 -5.93 -15.00 -4.59
C GLU A 43 -5.92 -13.56 -4.07
N ALA A 44 -4.98 -12.73 -4.55
CA ALA A 44 -4.92 -11.32 -4.20
C ALA A 44 -5.67 -10.42 -5.19
N ILE A 45 -6.40 -10.96 -6.17
CA ILE A 45 -7.02 -10.14 -7.22
C ILE A 45 -8.42 -9.73 -6.82
N PHE A 46 -8.64 -8.41 -6.78
CA PHE A 46 -9.94 -7.81 -6.55
C PHE A 46 -10.47 -7.24 -7.88
N ASN A 47 -11.70 -7.62 -8.23
CA ASN A 47 -12.42 -7.04 -9.37
C ASN A 47 -13.30 -5.93 -8.83
N SER A 48 -12.88 -4.68 -9.07
CA SER A 48 -13.64 -3.50 -8.65
C SER A 48 -14.86 -3.29 -9.53
N ASP A 49 -15.89 -2.66 -8.97
CA ASP A 49 -17.08 -2.23 -9.70
C ASP A 49 -16.76 -1.21 -10.81
N ASN A 50 -15.59 -0.57 -10.76
CA ASN A 50 -15.09 0.30 -11.82
C ASN A 50 -14.64 -0.47 -13.09
N GLY A 51 -14.68 -1.80 -13.07
CA GLY A 51 -14.35 -2.68 -14.20
C GLY A 51 -12.87 -3.04 -14.32
N ASN A 52 -12.00 -2.52 -13.44
CA ASN A 52 -10.58 -2.83 -13.40
C ASN A 52 -10.24 -3.88 -12.33
N GLN A 53 -9.06 -4.47 -12.49
CA GLN A 53 -8.51 -5.42 -11.53
C GLN A 53 -7.41 -4.77 -10.69
N TYR A 54 -7.46 -5.03 -9.40
CA TYR A 54 -6.50 -4.56 -8.41
C TYR A 54 -5.91 -5.74 -7.67
N MET A 55 -4.77 -5.52 -7.04
CA MET A 55 -4.13 -6.50 -6.18
C MET A 55 -4.22 -6.02 -4.73
N ILE A 56 -4.90 -6.80 -3.89
CA ILE A 56 -5.13 -6.54 -2.47
C ILE A 56 -4.68 -7.80 -1.71
N PRO A 57 -3.38 -7.93 -1.39
CA PRO A 57 -2.86 -9.10 -0.70
C PRO A 57 -3.30 -9.12 0.77
N ALA A 58 -3.47 -10.32 1.32
CA ALA A 58 -3.69 -10.48 2.75
C ALA A 58 -2.45 -10.05 3.54
N ALA A 59 -2.66 -9.27 4.60
CA ALA A 59 -1.61 -8.96 5.57
C ALA A 59 -1.25 -10.22 6.37
N HIS A 60 0.02 -10.35 6.74
CA HIS A 60 0.49 -11.42 7.62
C HIS A 60 0.14 -11.17 9.10
N ASP A 61 0.11 -9.89 9.50
CA ASP A 61 -0.22 -9.49 10.86
C ASP A 61 -1.59 -8.82 10.92
N GLU A 62 -2.54 -9.45 11.61
CA GLU A 62 -3.88 -8.90 11.84
C GLU A 62 -3.89 -7.85 12.97
N ARG A 63 -2.81 -7.70 13.75
CA ARG A 63 -2.73 -6.79 14.91
C ARG A 63 -2.53 -5.33 14.52
N HIS A 64 -1.99 -5.08 13.33
CA HIS A 64 -1.81 -3.75 12.76
C HIS A 64 -2.60 -3.70 11.46
N PRO A 65 -3.88 -3.27 11.51
CA PRO A 65 -4.77 -3.41 10.39
C PRO A 65 -4.41 -2.36 9.33
N LYS A 66 -3.50 -2.74 8.44
CA LYS A 66 -3.15 -2.01 7.23
C LYS A 66 -3.51 -2.83 6.02
N MET A 67 -3.86 -2.18 4.93
CA MET A 67 -4.14 -2.84 3.66
C MET A 67 -3.29 -2.25 2.55
N LEU A 68 -2.69 -3.12 1.75
CA LEU A 68 -1.98 -2.73 0.54
C LEU A 68 -2.95 -2.84 -0.65
N VAL A 69 -3.04 -1.81 -1.46
CA VAL A 69 -3.79 -1.81 -2.73
C VAL A 69 -2.84 -1.44 -3.85
N CYS A 70 -2.74 -2.32 -4.84
CA CYS A 70 -1.86 -2.16 -5.98
C CYS A 70 -2.66 -2.16 -7.29
N SER A 71 -2.42 -1.17 -8.14
CA SER A 71 -2.94 -1.17 -9.50
C SER A 71 -2.33 -2.30 -10.33
N GLN A 72 -3.16 -2.97 -11.13
CA GLN A 72 -2.69 -3.84 -12.21
C GLN A 72 -2.76 -3.19 -13.58
N ILE A 73 -3.22 -1.94 -13.63
CA ILE A 73 -3.30 -1.18 -14.88
C ILE A 73 -1.87 -0.81 -15.26
N ASN A 74 -1.32 -1.57 -16.21
CA ASN A 74 -0.01 -1.30 -16.80
C ASN A 74 -0.24 -0.46 -18.07
N GLY A 75 0.16 0.81 -18.05
CA GLY A 75 0.08 1.68 -19.22
C GLY A 75 0.90 2.94 -19.03
N LEU A 76 1.63 3.36 -20.07
CA LEU A 76 2.50 4.54 -20.05
C LEU A 76 1.74 5.87 -19.82
N PHE A 77 0.41 5.84 -19.81
CA PHE A 77 -0.47 7.01 -19.80
C PHE A 77 -1.59 6.94 -18.75
N VAL A 78 -1.60 5.94 -17.87
CA VAL A 78 -2.58 5.86 -16.79
C VAL A 78 -1.91 6.34 -15.51
N GLU A 79 -2.26 7.54 -15.09
CA GLU A 79 -1.92 8.04 -13.76
C GLU A 79 -2.94 7.47 -12.78
N VAL A 80 -2.49 6.59 -11.90
CA VAL A 80 -3.30 6.08 -10.80
C VAL A 80 -2.92 6.88 -9.55
N THR A 81 -3.89 7.57 -8.98
CA THR A 81 -3.70 8.43 -7.82
C THR A 81 -3.95 7.67 -6.51
N GLU A 82 -3.61 8.31 -5.39
CA GLU A 82 -4.01 7.82 -4.06
C GLU A 82 -5.52 7.65 -3.96
N ASP A 83 -6.29 8.65 -4.42
CA ASP A 83 -7.75 8.68 -4.32
C ASP A 83 -8.39 7.52 -5.09
N ASP A 84 -7.88 7.20 -6.28
CA ASP A 84 -8.35 6.05 -7.06
C ASP A 84 -8.18 4.73 -6.30
N LEU A 85 -7.04 4.56 -5.61
CA LEU A 85 -6.76 3.34 -4.86
C LEU A 85 -7.46 3.31 -3.51
N ARG A 86 -7.72 4.46 -2.91
CA ARG A 86 -8.52 4.63 -1.70
C ARG A 86 -9.99 4.28 -1.95
N GLU A 87 -10.55 4.67 -3.09
CA GLU A 87 -11.90 4.28 -3.50
C GLU A 87 -12.01 2.74 -3.59
N VAL A 88 -11.05 2.10 -4.26
CA VAL A 88 -10.97 0.64 -4.36
C VAL A 88 -10.77 -0.01 -2.99
N ALA A 89 -9.96 0.58 -2.12
CA ALA A 89 -9.77 0.11 -0.75
C ALA A 89 -11.10 0.10 0.03
N ASN A 90 -11.84 1.21 -0.03
CA ASN A 90 -13.15 1.34 0.62
C ASN A 90 -14.20 0.41 0.02
N GLU A 91 -14.18 0.20 -1.29
CA GLU A 91 -15.05 -0.79 -1.95
C GLU A 91 -14.78 -2.20 -1.41
N PHE A 92 -13.50 -2.60 -1.35
CA PHE A 92 -13.11 -3.89 -0.79
C PHE A 92 -13.54 -4.04 0.67
N LEU A 93 -13.30 -3.02 1.50
CA LEU A 93 -13.69 -3.03 2.92
C LEU A 93 -15.21 -3.10 3.07
N THR A 94 -15.97 -2.35 2.28
CA THR A 94 -17.44 -2.40 2.32
C THR A 94 -17.97 -3.80 2.01
N LYS A 95 -17.38 -4.48 1.02
CA LYS A 95 -17.82 -5.82 0.59
C LYS A 95 -17.37 -6.94 1.52
N ASN A 96 -16.18 -6.83 2.13
CA ASN A 96 -15.53 -7.94 2.84
C ASN A 96 -15.39 -7.72 4.35
N LYS A 97 -15.38 -6.47 4.81
CA LYS A 97 -15.19 -6.08 6.22
C LYS A 97 -16.09 -4.88 6.58
N PRO A 98 -17.43 -5.05 6.59
CA PRO A 98 -18.36 -3.94 6.80
C PRO A 98 -18.08 -3.17 8.10
N GLY A 99 -18.19 -1.84 8.04
CA GLY A 99 -17.91 -0.96 9.18
C GLY A 99 -16.43 -0.61 9.35
N LEU A 100 -15.58 -0.88 8.35
CA LEU A 100 -14.20 -0.39 8.26
C LEU A 100 -14.04 0.53 7.05
N GLU A 101 -13.07 1.44 7.12
CA GLU A 101 -12.71 2.36 6.04
C GLU A 101 -11.19 2.55 5.93
N ALA A 102 -10.74 2.98 4.75
CA ALA A 102 -9.35 3.30 4.47
C ALA A 102 -9.01 4.70 5.04
N GLY A 103 -8.09 4.73 5.99
CA GLY A 103 -7.51 5.91 6.64
C GLY A 103 -6.26 6.44 5.94
N ALA A 104 -5.29 6.99 6.68
CA ALA A 104 -4.10 7.59 6.10
C ALA A 104 -3.37 6.63 5.12
N GLY A 105 -2.96 7.16 3.97
CA GLY A 105 -2.27 6.41 2.91
C GLY A 105 -0.77 6.71 2.84
N GLU A 106 0.04 5.71 2.53
CA GLU A 106 1.46 5.86 2.20
C GLU A 106 1.81 5.15 0.89
N GLU A 107 2.46 5.85 -0.04
CA GLU A 107 2.89 5.29 -1.31
C GLU A 107 3.98 4.21 -1.17
N GLN A 108 3.79 3.07 -1.84
CA GLN A 108 4.67 1.90 -1.87
C GLN A 108 5.18 1.55 -3.30
N SER A 109 4.88 2.36 -4.31
CA SER A 109 5.07 2.04 -5.75
C SER A 109 6.51 1.77 -6.21
N ALA A 110 7.53 2.35 -5.56
CA ALA A 110 8.94 2.17 -5.94
C ALA A 110 9.49 0.73 -5.72
N VAL A 111 8.63 -0.16 -5.24
CA VAL A 111 9.01 -1.37 -4.53
C VAL A 111 8.35 -2.62 -5.13
N ALA A 112 7.09 -2.49 -5.56
CA ALA A 112 6.26 -3.58 -6.03
C ALA A 112 6.31 -3.73 -7.55
N ASN A 113 7.48 -4.07 -8.11
CA ASN A 113 7.63 -4.48 -9.52
C ASN A 113 6.97 -3.52 -10.55
N GLN A 114 7.22 -2.21 -10.46
CA GLN A 114 6.67 -1.16 -11.35
C GLN A 114 5.15 -0.92 -11.25
N LYS A 115 4.48 -1.47 -10.23
CA LYS A 115 3.07 -1.19 -9.96
C LYS A 115 2.94 0.01 -9.04
N ILE A 116 1.89 0.80 -9.26
CA ILE A 116 1.49 1.86 -8.31
C ILE A 116 0.75 1.20 -7.16
N CYS A 117 1.26 1.37 -5.93
CA CYS A 117 0.72 0.74 -4.73
C CYS A 117 0.63 1.74 -3.58
N TRP A 118 -0.45 1.65 -2.81
CA TRP A 118 -0.67 2.45 -1.62
C TRP A 118 -1.03 1.56 -0.44
N GLU A 119 -0.41 1.82 0.70
CA GLU A 119 -0.72 1.19 1.98
C GLU A 119 -1.63 2.12 2.77
N PHE A 120 -2.82 1.66 3.13
CA PHE A 120 -3.79 2.41 3.92
C PHE A 120 -3.89 1.83 5.32
N GLU A 121 -3.95 2.70 6.32
CA GLU A 121 -4.46 2.32 7.64
C GLU A 121 -5.94 1.92 7.51
N ILE A 122 -6.38 0.94 8.29
CA ILE A 122 -7.80 0.55 8.34
C ILE A 122 -8.40 1.09 9.64
N ASN A 123 -9.36 1.98 9.48
CA ASN A 123 -10.03 2.65 10.58
C ASN A 123 -11.43 2.06 10.81
N GLN A 124 -11.89 2.16 12.05
CA GLN A 124 -13.31 2.05 12.38
C GLN A 124 -13.89 3.46 12.37
N PRO A 125 -14.84 3.78 11.47
CA PRO A 125 -15.49 5.07 11.45
C PRO A 125 -16.13 5.28 12.83
N GLN A 126 -15.67 6.30 13.56
CA GLN A 126 -16.32 6.67 14.81
C GLN A 126 -17.60 7.44 14.46
N PRO A 127 -18.72 7.15 15.12
CA PRO A 127 -19.91 7.97 14.96
C PRO A 127 -19.62 9.39 15.46
N ILE A 128 -20.00 10.40 14.67
CA ILE A 128 -19.78 11.82 15.02
C ILE A 128 -20.63 12.25 16.22
N GLY A 129 -21.75 11.56 16.45
CA GLY A 129 -22.54 11.70 17.67
C GLY A 129 -23.75 10.77 17.69
N ALA A 130 -24.53 10.85 18.77
CA ALA A 130 -25.85 10.23 18.86
C ALA A 130 -26.79 11.19 19.59
N TYR A 131 -28.04 11.27 19.16
CA TYR A 131 -29.11 11.98 19.88
C TYR A 131 -30.28 11.04 20.15
N LEU A 132 -31.03 11.33 21.20
CA LEU A 132 -32.29 10.66 21.49
C LEU A 132 -33.39 11.38 20.71
N ASP A 133 -34.09 10.66 19.85
CA ASP A 133 -35.33 11.15 19.26
C ASP A 133 -36.39 11.24 20.36
N GLU A 134 -36.83 12.46 20.66
CA GLU A 134 -37.78 12.73 21.75
C GLU A 134 -39.21 12.27 21.45
N GLU A 135 -39.57 12.06 20.17
CA GLU A 135 -40.89 11.56 19.77
C GLU A 135 -40.98 10.03 19.82
N THR A 136 -39.90 9.36 19.41
CA THR A 136 -39.86 7.89 19.30
C THR A 136 -39.15 7.21 20.47
N GLY A 137 -38.31 7.93 21.20
CA GLY A 137 -37.44 7.38 22.24
C GLY A 137 -36.25 6.56 21.70
N GLU A 138 -36.01 6.58 20.38
CA GLU A 138 -34.92 5.85 19.75
C GLU A 138 -33.61 6.66 19.74
N VAL A 139 -32.49 5.97 19.89
CA VAL A 139 -31.16 6.59 19.77
C VAL A 139 -30.78 6.64 18.30
N VAL A 140 -30.70 7.85 17.74
CA VAL A 140 -30.27 8.10 16.37
C VAL A 140 -28.78 8.43 16.37
N VAL A 141 -27.99 7.60 15.68
CA VAL A 141 -26.54 7.79 15.50
C VAL A 141 -26.28 8.66 14.28
N VAL A 142 -25.47 9.72 14.42
CA VAL A 142 -25.22 10.72 13.37
C VAL A 142 -23.76 10.66 12.90
N GLY A 143 -23.59 10.45 11.59
CA GLY A 143 -22.37 10.73 10.81
C GLY A 143 -21.19 9.76 10.95
N GLN A 144 -20.42 9.60 9.87
CA GLN A 144 -19.08 9.01 9.85
C GLN A 144 -18.03 10.13 9.95
N SER A 145 -17.02 9.99 10.81
CA SER A 145 -15.87 10.89 10.84
C SER A 145 -15.07 10.78 9.53
N ASN A 146 -14.89 11.92 8.84
CA ASN A 146 -14.05 12.07 7.64
C ASN A 146 -12.58 11.69 7.89
#